data_AF-B5IAH0-F1
#
_entry.id   AF-B5IAH0-F1
#
_cell.length_a   1.000
_cell.length_b   1.000
_cell.length_c   1.000
_cell.angle_alpha   90.00
_cell.angle_beta   90.00
_cell.angle_gamma   90.00
#
_symmetry.space_group_name_H-M   'P 1'
#
loop_
_entity.id
_entity.type
_entity.pdbx_description
1 polymer ?
#
loop_
_entity_poly.entity_id
_entity_poly.type
_entity_poly.pdbx_seq_one_letter_code
_entity_poly.pdbx_strand_id
1 'polypeptide(L)' 'MGIIEKSEQFQKSVDNWVAGFGKGKYSRILKMARKPTREEYGKVLAITGLGILFIGGVGFALYYIFQIWLHIP' A
#
# COMPACT_ATOMS: atom_id res chain seq x y z
N MET A 1 -22.73 -9.83 36.92
CA MET A 1 -21.64 -8.85 36.99
C MET A 1 -20.32 -9.39 36.41
N GLY A 2 -20.34 -10.10 35.26
CA GLY A 2 -19.12 -10.74 34.71
C GLY A 2 -18.59 -10.16 33.39
N ILE A 3 -19.34 -9.25 32.75
CA ILE A 3 -18.96 -8.71 31.42
C ILE A 3 -18.11 -7.45 31.55
N ILE A 4 -18.42 -6.58 32.53
CA ILE A 4 -17.72 -5.32 32.77
C ILE A 4 -16.25 -5.55 33.17
N GLU A 5 -16.01 -6.53 34.04
CA GLU A 5 -14.66 -6.87 34.51
C GLU A 5 -13.79 -7.49 33.41
N LYS A 6 -14.42 -8.30 32.52
CA LYS A 6 -13.75 -8.86 31.34
C LYS A 6 -13.40 -7.77 30.30
N SER A 7 -14.24 -6.73 30.18
CA SER A 7 -13.94 -5.58 29.33
C SER A 7 -12.81 -4.73 29.89
N GLU A 8 -12.71 -4.52 31.21
CA GLU A 8 -11.60 -3.76 31.80
C GLU A 8 -10.22 -4.41 31.56
N GLN A 9 -10.16 -5.74 31.60
CA GLN A 9 -8.93 -6.49 31.33
C GLN A 9 -8.51 -6.40 29.85
N PHE A 10 -9.48 -6.45 28.93
CA PHE A 10 -9.23 -6.27 27.50
C PHE A 10 -8.79 -4.83 27.18
N GLN A 11 -9.40 -3.84 27.82
CA GLN A 11 -9.08 -2.42 27.63
C GLN A 11 -7.63 -2.13 28.02
N LYS A 12 -7.18 -2.65 29.17
CA LYS A 12 -5.78 -2.49 29.63
C LYS A 12 -4.77 -3.17 28.71
N SER A 13 -5.11 -4.31 28.10
CA SER A 13 -4.21 -5.01 27.18
C SER A 13 -4.08 -4.28 25.84
N VAL A 14 -5.19 -3.75 25.32
CA VAL A 14 -5.22 -2.96 24.09
C VAL A 14 -4.50 -1.62 24.29
N ASP A 15 -4.78 -0.90 25.38
CA ASP A 15 -4.15 0.40 25.66
C ASP A 15 -2.63 0.29 25.81
N ASN A 16 -2.13 -0.74 26.51
CA ASN A 16 -0.69 -0.95 26.67
C ASN A 16 0.00 -1.31 25.35
N TRP A 17 -0.67 -2.07 24.47
CA TRP A 17 -0.15 -2.41 23.15
C TRP A 17 -0.15 -1.21 22.20
N VAL A 18 -1.24 -0.45 22.16
CA VAL A 18 -1.38 0.77 21.34
C VAL A 18 -0.40 1.87 21.80
N ALA A 19 -0.16 1.99 23.12
CA ALA A 19 0.78 2.96 23.68
C ALA A 19 2.22 2.76 23.18
N GLY A 20 2.61 1.52 22.83
CA GLY A 20 3.91 1.18 22.24
C GLY A 20 3.97 1.36 20.72
N PHE A 21 2.85 1.23 20.00
CA PHE A 21 2.79 1.14 18.54
C PHE A 21 3.00 2.46 17.77
N GLY A 22 3.47 3.52 18.43
CA GLY A 22 3.69 4.82 17.78
C GLY A 22 4.80 5.68 18.38
N LYS A 23 5.59 5.16 19.33
CA LYS A 23 6.66 5.90 20.02
C LYS A 23 8.07 5.37 19.75
N GLY A 24 8.20 4.38 18.87
CA GLY A 24 9.50 3.84 18.46
C GLY A 24 10.28 4.77 17.52
N LYS A 25 11.59 4.50 17.33
CA LYS A 25 12.50 5.25 16.44
C LYS A 25 11.90 5.56 15.06
N TYR A 26 11.19 4.60 14.46
CA TYR A 26 10.56 4.71 13.14
C TYR A 26 9.36 5.67 13.08
N SER A 27 8.62 5.83 14.18
CA SER A 27 7.51 6.79 14.26
C SER A 27 8.00 8.24 14.11
N ARG A 28 9.18 8.53 14.68
CA ARG A 28 9.83 9.85 14.56
C ARG A 28 10.29 10.11 13.13
N ILE A 29 10.83 9.09 12.46
CA ILE A 29 11.27 9.18 11.07
C ILE A 29 10.08 9.41 10.13
N LEU A 30 8.98 8.66 10.30
CA LEU A 30 7.78 8.85 9.49
C LEU A 30 7.14 10.24 9.70
N LYS A 31 7.19 10.77 10.92
CA LYS A 31 6.74 12.14 11.24
C LYS A 31 7.67 13.22 10.66
N MET A 32 8.95 12.92 10.46
CA MET A 32 9.93 13.81 9.83
C MET A 32 9.91 13.75 8.29
N ALA A 33 9.37 12.67 7.72
CA ALA A 33 9.27 12.53 6.27
C ALA A 33 8.33 13.59 5.69
N ARG A 34 8.77 14.27 4.63
CA ARG A 34 7.94 15.25 3.93
C ARG A 34 6.82 14.54 3.19
N LYS A 35 5.57 14.85 3.52
CA LYS A 35 4.42 14.42 2.72
C LYS A 35 4.51 15.08 1.33
N PRO A 36 4.41 14.33 0.23
CA PRO A 36 4.45 14.90 -1.10
C PRO A 36 3.26 15.85 -1.31
N THR A 37 3.51 16.92 -2.05
CA THR A 37 2.44 17.82 -2.51
C THR A 37 1.57 17.13 -3.57
N ARG A 38 0.35 17.64 -3.79
CA ARG A 38 -0.56 17.07 -4.80
C ARG A 38 0.04 17.11 -6.21
N GLU A 39 0.84 18.14 -6.51
CA GLU A 39 1.50 18.29 -7.81
C GLU A 39 2.63 17.28 -8.01
N GLU A 40 3.50 17.10 -6.99
CA GLU A 40 4.57 16.09 -7.03
C GLU A 40 3.98 14.69 -7.18
N TYR A 41 2.94 14.38 -6.38
CA TYR A 41 2.25 13.10 -6.47
C TYR A 41 1.62 12.88 -7.85
N GLY A 42 0.92 13.89 -8.39
CA GLY A 42 0.28 13.82 -9.70
C GLY A 42 1.27 13.58 -10.84
N LYS A 43 2.44 14.24 -10.82
CA LYS A 43 3.50 14.02 -11.81
C LYS A 43 4.02 12.59 -11.79
N VAL A 44 4.34 12.07 -10.60
CA VAL A 44 4.82 10.69 -10.45
C VAL A 44 3.75 9.70 -10.88
N LEU A 45 2.50 9.90 -10.45
CA LEU A 45 1.36 9.06 -10.83
C LEU A 45 1.19 8.99 -12.36
N ALA A 46 1.29 10.13 -13.05
CA ALA A 46 1.16 10.19 -14.50
C ALA A 46 2.28 9.40 -15.21
N ILE A 47 3.54 9.59 -14.78
CA ILE A 47 4.70 8.90 -15.37
C ILE A 47 4.61 7.39 -15.12
N THR A 48 4.34 6.97 -13.88
CA THR A 48 4.22 5.56 -13.52
C THR A 48 3.01 4.92 -14.20
N GLY A 49 1.87 5.61 -14.24
CA GLY A 49 0.66 5.15 -14.91
C GLY A 49 0.88 4.91 -16.41
N LEU A 50 1.53 5.85 -17.10
CA LEU A 50 1.91 5.68 -18.50
C LEU A 50 2.88 4.52 -18.70
N GLY A 51 3.86 4.34 -17.81
CA GLY A 51 4.80 3.22 -17.85
C GLY A 51 4.11 1.86 -17.72
N ILE A 52 3.17 1.73 -16.78
CA ILE A 52 2.38 0.48 -16.60
C ILE A 52 1.53 0.20 -17.83
N LEU A 53 0.87 1.22 -18.38
CA LEU A 53 0.06 1.09 -19.59
C LEU A 53 0.89 0.68 -20.80
N PHE A 54 2.09 1.24 -20.94
CA PHE A 54 2.98 0.92 -22.05
C PHE A 54 3.53 -0.51 -21.93
N ILE A 55 4.05 -0.89 -20.76
CA ILE A 55 4.59 -2.25 -20.54
C ILE A 55 3.46 -3.29 -20.65
N GLY A 56 2.32 -3.03 -20.01
CA GLY A 56 1.15 -3.90 -20.10
C GLY A 56 0.60 -4.00 -21.52
N GLY A 57 0.56 -2.89 -22.26
CA GLY A 57 0.13 -2.84 -23.66
C GLY A 57 1.08 -3.61 -24.58
N VAL A 58 2.39 -3.48 -24.40
CA VAL A 58 3.40 -4.24 -25.16
C VAL A 58 3.31 -5.72 -24.84
N GLY A 59 3.23 -6.10 -23.56
CA GLY A 59 3.05 -7.50 -23.16
C GLY A 59 1.75 -8.11 -23.70
N PHE A 60 0.65 -7.34 -23.65
CA PHE A 60 -0.63 -7.74 -24.21
C PHE A 60 -0.58 -7.88 -25.73
N ALA A 61 0.07 -6.96 -26.43
CA ALA A 61 0.24 -7.03 -27.88
C ALA A 61 1.04 -8.28 -28.28
N LEU A 62 2.13 -8.58 -27.57
CA LEU A 62 2.91 -9.81 -27.80
C LEU A 62 2.08 -11.07 -27.55
N TYR A 63 1.32 -11.12 -26.45
CA TYR A 63 0.40 -12.22 -26.17
C TYR A 63 -0.62 -12.40 -27.30
N TYR A 64 -1.26 -11.31 -27.72
CA TYR A 64 -2.26 -11.36 -28.78
C TYR A 64 -1.68 -11.80 -30.12
N ILE A 65 -0.51 -11.29 -30.49
CA ILE A 65 0.20 -11.69 -31.72
C ILE A 65 0.58 -13.17 -31.67
N PHE A 66 1.13 -13.64 -30.55
CA PHE A 66 1.47 -15.06 -30.41
C PHE A 66 0.21 -15.92 -30.45
N GLN A 67 -0.87 -15.55 -29.76
CA GLN A 67 -2.11 -16.32 -29.79
C GLN A 67 -2.77 -16.38 -31.19
N ILE A 68 -2.79 -15.27 -31.94
CA ILE A 68 -3.45 -15.20 -33.25
C ILE A 68 -2.59 -15.82 -34.36
N TRP A 69 -1.28 -15.52 -34.36
CA TRP A 69 -0.38 -15.84 -35.47
C TRP A 69 0.34 -17.15 -35.28
N LEU A 70 0.70 -17.47 -34.04
CA LEU A 70 1.39 -18.69 -33.65
C LEU A 70 0.35 -19.58 -32.97
N HIS A 71 -0.45 -20.29 -33.77
CA HIS A 71 -1.42 -21.29 -33.32
C HIS A 71 -0.68 -22.49 -32.69
N ILE A 72 0.12 -22.25 -31.63
CA ILE A 72 0.71 -23.27 -30.80
C ILE A 72 -0.45 -23.90 -30.04
N PRO A 73 -0.66 -25.23 -30.17
CA PRO A 73 -1.72 -25.93 -29.46
C PRO A 73 -1.61 -25.79 -27.94
#